data_AF-G4TY39-F1
#
_entry.id   AF-G4TY39-F1
#
_cell.length_a   1.000
_cell.length_b   1.000
_cell.length_c   1.000
_cell.angle_alpha   90.00
_cell.angle_beta   90.00
_cell.angle_gamma   90.00
#
_symmetry.space_group_name_H-M   'P 1'
#
loop_
_entity.id
_entity.type
_entity.pdbx_description
1 polymer ?
#
loop_
_entity_poly.entity_id
_entity_poly.type
_entity_poly.pdbx_seq_one_letter_code
_entity_poly.pdbx_strand_id
1 'polypeptide(L)'
;MTLSVDRVLPSNTPDSWDLAEIFAYALAYGLYLTMSTIALLIIILKTNFFEEKFGVTLDKVYPDGAKDPNDYMIHMIMYLQVAIISQALIFVTRSHGFFFMEMPSYALLGAFCVAQLISSIIAAYANWGFTQIKGISGGWIGIVWVWNIIWFLPLDFVKFAMKATIIKYLRQRHEQQIAQEVRGQSQGVPMARTTSRVGSIHESLYSNRVSFIKRAARSVGFKGGKKVHLSQNELQRFASIQAAHTGQTLARHASRQ
;
A
#
# COMPACT_ATOMS: atom_id res chain seq x y z
N MET A 1 2.90 -5.72 -15.72
CA MET A 1 3.11 -4.43 -16.41
C MET A 1 1.84 -3.58 -16.57
N THR A 2 0.65 -4.07 -16.21
CA THR A 2 -0.60 -3.28 -16.29
C THR A 2 -0.68 -2.16 -15.24
N LEU A 3 -0.01 -2.34 -14.09
CA LEU A 3 -0.02 -1.39 -12.97
C LEU A 3 0.64 -0.04 -13.32
N SER A 4 1.66 -0.02 -14.18
CA SER A 4 2.37 1.22 -14.56
C SER A 4 1.55 2.13 -15.47
N VAL A 5 0.48 1.61 -16.08
CA VAL A 5 -0.40 2.34 -17.01
C VAL A 5 -1.78 2.58 -16.39
N ASP A 6 -1.91 2.30 -15.09
CA ASP A 6 -3.20 2.40 -14.41
C ASP A 6 -3.53 3.86 -14.06
N ARG A 7 -4.78 4.25 -14.31
CA ARG A 7 -5.26 5.61 -14.05
C ARG A 7 -5.86 5.66 -12.65
N VAL A 8 -5.17 6.31 -11.73
CA VAL A 8 -5.59 6.49 -10.34
C VAL A 8 -5.82 7.96 -10.02
N LEU A 9 -6.78 8.24 -9.13
CA LEU A 9 -7.04 9.59 -8.66
C LEU A 9 -5.89 10.03 -7.72
N PRO A 10 -5.42 11.29 -7.82
CA PRO A 10 -4.43 11.81 -6.88
C PRO A 10 -5.05 11.96 -5.47
N SER A 11 -4.22 11.83 -4.44
CA SER A 11 -4.65 12.04 -3.05
C SER A 11 -5.10 13.49 -2.81
N ASN A 12 -6.17 13.68 -2.04
CA ASN A 12 -6.73 14.99 -1.70
C ASN A 12 -5.97 15.71 -0.58
N THR A 13 -5.03 15.04 0.09
CA THR A 13 -4.21 15.61 1.16
C THR A 13 -2.73 15.43 0.86
N PRO A 14 -1.85 16.32 1.32
CA PRO A 14 -0.41 16.12 1.18
C PRO A 14 -0.03 14.79 1.80
N ASP A 15 0.47 13.89 0.95
CA ASP A 15 0.83 12.54 1.33
C ASP A 15 2.35 12.42 1.42
N SER A 16 2.82 11.81 2.49
CA SER A 16 4.23 11.50 2.69
C SER A 16 4.37 10.00 2.63
N TRP A 17 5.38 9.49 1.93
CA TRP A 17 5.61 8.06 1.84
C TRP A 17 5.90 7.45 3.23
N ASP A 18 4.85 6.93 3.87
CA ASP A 18 4.92 6.25 5.15
C ASP A 18 4.91 4.73 4.92
N LEU A 19 6.09 4.12 5.10
CA LEU A 19 6.25 2.69 4.94
C LEU A 19 5.48 1.90 6.01
N ALA A 20 5.31 2.45 7.22
CA ALA A 20 4.59 1.77 8.29
C ALA A 20 3.10 1.70 7.99
N GLU A 21 2.53 2.75 7.39
CA GLU A 21 1.13 2.75 6.94
C GLU A 21 0.90 1.69 5.84
N ILE A 22 1.73 1.68 4.80
CA ILE A 22 1.61 0.71 3.70
C ILE A 22 1.79 -0.73 4.20
N PHE A 23 2.75 -0.96 5.11
CA PHE A 23 2.98 -2.29 5.68
C PHE A 23 1.81 -2.76 6.55
N ALA A 24 1.19 -1.86 7.33
CA ALA A 24 -0.02 -2.19 8.09
C ALA A 24 -1.18 -2.59 7.18
N TYR A 25 -1.35 -1.91 6.03
CA TYR A 25 -2.30 -2.33 4.99
C TYR A 25 -2.00 -3.71 4.43
N ALA A 26 -0.76 -3.94 4.02
CA ALA A 26 -0.36 -5.23 3.48
C ALA A 26 -0.61 -6.37 4.49
N LEU A 27 -0.26 -6.16 5.75
CA LEU A 27 -0.45 -7.15 6.81
C LEU A 27 -1.92 -7.44 7.08
N ALA A 28 -2.77 -6.42 7.20
CA ALA A 28 -4.18 -6.62 7.48
C ALA A 28 -4.91 -7.33 6.32
N TYR A 29 -4.64 -6.93 5.07
CA TYR A 29 -5.18 -7.64 3.90
C TYR A 29 -4.66 -9.08 3.87
N GLY A 30 -3.36 -9.29 4.11
CA GLY A 30 -2.78 -10.63 4.16
C GLY A 30 -3.41 -11.55 5.20
N LEU A 31 -3.61 -11.05 6.44
CA LEU A 31 -4.27 -11.79 7.51
C LEU A 31 -5.72 -12.12 7.17
N TYR A 32 -6.47 -11.16 6.63
CA TYR A 32 -7.85 -11.38 6.22
C TYR A 32 -7.97 -12.45 5.12
N LEU A 33 -7.13 -12.36 4.09
CA LEU A 33 -7.11 -13.32 2.99
C LEU A 33 -6.72 -14.71 3.48
N THR A 34 -5.73 -14.81 4.37
CA THR A 34 -5.31 -16.07 4.99
C THR A 34 -6.46 -16.68 5.79
N MET A 35 -7.23 -15.87 6.53
CA MET A 35 -8.42 -16.36 7.23
C MET A 35 -9.48 -16.92 6.27
N SER A 36 -9.71 -16.28 5.11
CA SER A 36 -10.62 -16.80 4.08
C SER A 36 -10.18 -18.17 3.55
N THR A 37 -8.89 -18.30 3.24
CA THR A 37 -8.26 -19.54 2.77
C THR A 37 -8.36 -20.66 3.81
N ILE A 38 -8.07 -20.36 5.08
CA ILE A 38 -8.20 -21.33 6.19
C ILE A 38 -9.66 -21.74 6.39
N ALA A 39 -10.59 -20.79 6.35
CA ALA A 39 -12.02 -21.08 6.50
C ALA A 39 -12.53 -22.02 5.40
N LEU A 40 -12.12 -21.81 4.15
CA LEU A 40 -12.46 -22.72 3.06
C LEU A 40 -11.91 -24.13 3.31
N LEU A 41 -10.64 -24.24 3.70
CA LEU A 41 -9.99 -25.52 4.00
C LEU A 41 -10.71 -26.27 5.13
N ILE A 42 -11.07 -25.58 6.22
CA ILE A 42 -11.79 -26.17 7.35
C ILE A 42 -13.15 -26.68 6.90
N ILE A 43 -13.91 -25.90 6.11
CA ILE A 43 -15.23 -26.31 5.65
C ILE A 43 -15.13 -27.55 4.77
N ILE A 44 -14.15 -27.60 3.86
CA ILE A 44 -13.94 -28.76 2.99
C ILE A 44 -13.59 -30.01 3.80
N LEU A 45 -12.64 -29.90 4.76
CA LEU A 45 -12.14 -31.06 5.51
C LEU A 45 -13.07 -31.54 6.62
N LYS A 46 -13.80 -30.63 7.27
CA LYS A 46 -14.65 -30.95 8.43
C LYS A 46 -16.13 -31.08 8.11
N THR A 47 -16.59 -30.60 6.96
CA THR A 47 -18.02 -30.55 6.61
C THR A 47 -18.29 -31.18 5.25
N ASN A 48 -19.45 -31.81 5.08
CA ASN A 48 -19.93 -32.34 3.79
C ASN A 48 -20.84 -31.36 3.03
N PHE A 49 -20.86 -30.09 3.45
CA PHE A 49 -21.75 -29.06 2.92
C PHE A 49 -21.65 -28.93 1.39
N PHE A 50 -20.44 -28.92 0.84
CA PHE A 50 -20.24 -28.79 -0.60
C PHE A 50 -20.64 -30.03 -1.39
N GLU A 51 -20.47 -31.22 -0.81
CA GLU A 51 -20.81 -32.49 -1.44
C GLU A 51 -22.34 -32.68 -1.47
N GLU A 52 -23.02 -32.33 -0.37
CA GLU A 52 -24.47 -32.43 -0.24
C GLU A 52 -25.22 -31.37 -1.07
N LYS A 53 -24.73 -30.13 -1.11
CA LYS A 53 -25.42 -29.03 -1.81
C LYS A 53 -25.13 -28.98 -3.31
N PHE A 54 -23.91 -29.32 -3.70
CA PHE A 54 -23.45 -29.15 -5.08
C PHE A 54 -23.12 -30.48 -5.77
N GLY A 55 -23.30 -31.61 -5.09
CA GLY A 55 -23.11 -32.95 -5.66
C GLY A 55 -21.66 -33.23 -6.06
N VAL A 56 -20.69 -32.56 -5.42
CA VAL A 56 -19.29 -32.63 -5.81
C VAL A 56 -18.56 -33.66 -4.97
N THR A 57 -17.73 -34.48 -5.60
CA THR A 57 -16.95 -35.52 -4.91
C THR A 57 -15.47 -35.15 -4.83
N LEU A 58 -14.79 -35.67 -3.81
CA LEU A 58 -13.34 -35.70 -3.68
C LEU A 58 -12.83 -37.11 -4.01
N ASP A 59 -11.54 -37.23 -4.36
CA ASP A 59 -10.97 -38.49 -4.82
C ASP A 59 -10.71 -39.46 -3.66
N LYS A 60 -10.30 -38.91 -2.51
CA LYS A 60 -9.92 -39.68 -1.32
C LYS A 60 -10.82 -39.35 -0.13
N VAL A 61 -11.90 -40.12 -0.01
CA VAL A 61 -12.75 -40.12 1.18
C VAL A 61 -12.57 -41.45 1.90
N TYR A 62 -12.15 -41.40 3.17
CA TYR A 62 -12.04 -42.59 4.01
C TYR A 62 -13.44 -43.14 4.35
N PRO A 63 -13.59 -44.45 4.61
CA PRO A 63 -14.88 -45.07 4.92
C PRO A 63 -15.58 -44.47 6.17
N ASP A 64 -14.83 -43.85 7.08
CA ASP A 64 -15.37 -43.12 8.25
C ASP A 64 -15.91 -41.72 7.90
N GLY A 65 -15.92 -41.34 6.62
CA GLY A 65 -16.32 -40.00 6.15
C GLY A 65 -15.25 -38.93 6.37
N ALA A 66 -14.07 -39.30 6.90
CA ALA A 66 -12.92 -38.41 7.00
C ALA A 66 -12.30 -38.17 5.61
N LYS A 67 -11.90 -36.92 5.34
CA LYS A 67 -11.25 -36.54 4.08
C LYS A 67 -9.75 -36.47 4.28
N ASP A 68 -8.98 -36.98 3.32
CA ASP A 68 -7.52 -36.91 3.38
C ASP A 68 -7.06 -35.45 3.22
N PRO A 69 -6.36 -34.86 4.22
CA PRO A 69 -5.80 -33.53 4.09
C PRO A 69 -4.79 -33.40 2.95
N ASN A 70 -4.17 -34.51 2.53
CA ASN A 70 -3.17 -34.57 1.47
C ASN A 70 -3.78 -34.98 0.11
N ASP A 71 -5.09 -34.77 -0.09
CA ASP A 71 -5.72 -34.97 -1.39
C ASP A 71 -5.24 -33.90 -2.39
N TYR A 72 -4.75 -34.36 -3.55
CA TYR A 72 -4.28 -33.52 -4.64
C TYR A 72 -5.38 -32.62 -5.22
N MET A 73 -6.66 -33.00 -5.08
CA MET A 73 -7.79 -32.16 -5.46
C MET A 73 -7.91 -30.94 -4.53
N ILE A 74 -7.65 -31.10 -3.23
CA ILE A 74 -7.69 -29.99 -2.27
C ILE A 74 -6.56 -29.01 -2.58
N HIS A 75 -5.36 -29.49 -2.89
CA HIS A 75 -4.26 -28.62 -3.32
C HIS A 75 -4.64 -27.75 -4.53
N MET A 76 -5.35 -28.32 -5.52
CA MET A 76 -5.84 -27.58 -6.68
C MET A 76 -6.92 -26.55 -6.31
N ILE A 77 -7.86 -26.90 -5.43
CA ILE A 77 -8.89 -25.99 -4.93
C ILE A 77 -8.24 -24.78 -4.24
N MET A 78 -7.25 -25.03 -3.37
CA MET A 78 -6.52 -23.98 -2.68
C MET A 78 -5.70 -23.12 -3.64
N TYR A 79 -5.05 -23.73 -4.64
CA TYR A 79 -4.35 -23.01 -5.70
C TYR A 79 -5.29 -22.06 -6.44
N LEU A 80 -6.44 -22.55 -6.92
CA LEU A 80 -7.40 -21.74 -7.66
C LEU A 80 -7.94 -20.60 -6.81
N GLN A 81 -8.25 -20.89 -5.54
CA GLN A 81 -8.75 -19.87 -4.61
C GLN A 81 -7.74 -18.75 -4.40
N VAL A 82 -6.50 -19.10 -4.06
CA VAL A 82 -5.42 -18.14 -3.83
C VAL A 82 -5.09 -17.37 -5.11
N ALA A 83 -5.12 -18.01 -6.28
CA ALA A 83 -4.89 -17.37 -7.56
C ALA A 83 -5.95 -16.31 -7.89
N ILE A 84 -7.25 -16.63 -7.72
CA ILE A 84 -8.33 -15.68 -7.96
C ILE A 84 -8.24 -14.50 -6.99
N ILE A 85 -8.13 -14.77 -5.68
CA ILE A 85 -8.20 -13.70 -4.67
C ILE A 85 -6.97 -12.79 -4.70
N SER A 86 -5.78 -13.33 -4.98
CA SER A 86 -4.54 -12.54 -5.06
C SER A 86 -4.55 -11.58 -6.23
N GLN A 87 -5.12 -12.00 -7.36
CA GLN A 87 -5.32 -11.12 -8.52
C GLN A 87 -6.45 -10.11 -8.26
N ALA A 88 -7.51 -10.53 -7.58
CA ALA A 88 -8.62 -9.66 -7.23
C ALA A 88 -8.20 -8.56 -6.24
N LEU A 89 -7.25 -8.84 -5.33
CA LEU A 89 -6.77 -7.88 -4.34
C LEU A 89 -6.26 -6.56 -4.97
N ILE A 90 -5.73 -6.61 -6.18
CA ILE A 90 -5.24 -5.43 -6.92
C ILE A 90 -6.34 -4.38 -7.10
N PHE A 91 -7.59 -4.82 -7.24
CA PHE A 91 -8.74 -3.93 -7.35
C PHE A 91 -9.06 -3.18 -6.05
N VAL A 92 -8.87 -3.84 -4.91
CA VAL A 92 -9.13 -3.25 -3.58
C VAL A 92 -8.01 -2.29 -3.17
N THR A 93 -6.75 -2.64 -3.46
CA THR A 93 -5.60 -1.82 -3.08
C THR A 93 -5.47 -0.55 -3.91
N ARG A 94 -5.99 -0.55 -5.15
CA ARG A 94 -5.97 0.61 -6.04
C ARG A 94 -7.03 1.66 -5.73
N SER A 95 -8.22 1.23 -5.30
CA SER A 95 -9.31 2.18 -5.02
C SER A 95 -9.00 3.03 -3.79
N HIS A 96 -9.42 4.30 -3.72
CA HIS A 96 -9.29 5.10 -2.50
C HIS A 96 -10.58 5.09 -1.66
N GLY A 97 -11.73 4.89 -2.30
CA GLY A 97 -13.04 4.67 -1.69
C GLY A 97 -13.53 3.22 -1.73
N PHE A 98 -14.86 3.05 -1.82
CA PHE A 98 -15.51 1.77 -2.13
C PHE A 98 -15.14 1.31 -3.53
N PHE A 99 -14.81 0.02 -3.70
CA PHE A 99 -14.38 -0.55 -4.97
C PHE A 99 -15.41 -0.33 -6.10
N PHE A 100 -16.71 -0.33 -5.80
CA PHE A 100 -17.77 -0.12 -6.80
C PHE A 100 -17.90 1.32 -7.33
N MET A 101 -17.36 2.31 -6.63
CA MET A 101 -17.49 3.72 -7.03
C MET A 101 -16.39 4.17 -7.98
N GLU A 102 -15.28 3.42 -8.08
CA GLU A 102 -14.17 3.74 -8.97
C GLU A 102 -14.11 2.68 -10.09
N MET A 103 -14.58 3.05 -11.30
CA MET A 103 -14.51 2.14 -12.44
C MET A 103 -13.06 1.75 -12.74
N PRO A 104 -12.69 0.46 -12.71
CA PRO A 104 -11.33 0.04 -13.02
C PRO A 104 -11.01 0.27 -14.50
N SER A 105 -9.72 0.49 -14.81
CA SER A 105 -9.25 0.56 -16.19
C SER A 105 -9.54 -0.74 -16.94
N TYR A 106 -10.13 -0.64 -18.14
CA TYR A 106 -10.48 -1.78 -18.99
C TYR A 106 -9.29 -2.71 -19.30
N ALA A 107 -8.07 -2.17 -19.37
CA ALA A 107 -6.86 -2.97 -19.58
C ALA A 107 -6.55 -3.88 -18.38
N LEU A 108 -6.82 -3.42 -17.15
CA LEU A 108 -6.60 -4.21 -15.95
C LEU A 108 -7.67 -5.29 -15.79
N LEU A 109 -8.92 -4.97 -16.14
CA LEU A 109 -10.01 -5.95 -16.20
C LEU A 109 -9.75 -7.03 -17.24
N GLY A 110 -9.31 -6.66 -18.45
CA GLY A 110 -8.93 -7.61 -19.50
C GLY A 110 -7.81 -8.55 -19.07
N ALA A 111 -6.75 -8.01 -18.45
CA ALA A 111 -5.65 -8.83 -17.92
C ALA A 111 -6.11 -9.79 -16.82
N PHE A 112 -6.99 -9.32 -15.93
CA PHE A 112 -7.60 -10.16 -14.89
C PHE A 112 -8.42 -11.30 -15.54
N CYS A 113 -9.29 -11.00 -16.49
CA CYS A 113 -10.10 -12.02 -17.18
C CYS A 113 -9.24 -13.08 -17.85
N VAL A 114 -8.16 -12.70 -18.53
CA VAL A 114 -7.23 -13.66 -19.16
C VAL A 114 -6.52 -14.52 -18.10
N ALA A 115 -6.02 -13.90 -17.02
CA ALA A 115 -5.38 -14.63 -15.93
C ALA A 115 -6.34 -15.63 -15.27
N GLN A 116 -7.59 -15.24 -15.02
CA GLN A 116 -8.59 -16.12 -14.42
C GLN A 116 -9.05 -17.24 -15.35
N LEU A 117 -9.15 -16.96 -16.64
CA LEU A 117 -9.46 -17.98 -17.64
C LEU A 117 -8.37 -19.05 -17.65
N ILE A 118 -7.09 -18.63 -17.72
CA ILE A 118 -5.95 -19.55 -17.69
C ILE A 118 -5.93 -20.34 -16.38
N SER A 119 -6.11 -19.69 -15.23
CA SER A 119 -6.13 -20.36 -13.93
C SER A 119 -7.26 -21.38 -13.82
N SER A 120 -8.45 -21.07 -14.35
CA SER A 120 -9.59 -21.98 -14.34
C SER A 120 -9.38 -23.18 -15.29
N ILE A 121 -8.74 -22.98 -16.45
CA ILE A 121 -8.36 -24.07 -17.36
C ILE A 121 -7.33 -24.98 -16.70
N ILE A 122 -6.31 -24.41 -16.06
CA ILE A 122 -5.32 -25.18 -15.31
C ILE A 122 -6.02 -25.99 -14.22
N ALA A 123 -6.92 -25.38 -13.45
CA ALA A 123 -7.67 -26.07 -12.41
C ALA A 123 -8.51 -27.24 -12.94
N ALA A 124 -9.12 -27.09 -14.13
CA ALA A 124 -9.95 -28.13 -14.73
C ALA A 124 -9.14 -29.31 -15.29
N TYR A 125 -7.99 -29.05 -15.93
CA TYR A 125 -7.30 -30.05 -16.77
C TYR A 125 -5.89 -30.45 -16.30
N ALA A 126 -5.26 -29.71 -15.39
CA ALA A 126 -3.90 -30.01 -14.99
C ALA A 126 -3.83 -31.22 -14.05
N ASN A 127 -3.27 -32.32 -14.56
CA ASN A 127 -2.92 -33.52 -13.81
C ASN A 127 -1.41 -33.69 -13.86
N TRP A 128 -0.71 -33.18 -12.86
CA TRP A 128 0.76 -33.18 -12.81
C TRP A 128 1.24 -33.97 -11.59
N GLY A 129 1.77 -35.17 -11.84
CA GLY A 129 2.29 -36.06 -10.80
C GLY A 129 3.51 -35.48 -10.06
N PHE A 130 4.32 -34.66 -10.73
CA PHE A 130 5.46 -33.97 -10.12
C PHE A 130 5.02 -32.95 -9.06
N THR A 131 3.94 -32.22 -9.30
CA THR A 131 3.46 -31.19 -8.36
C THR A 131 2.44 -31.71 -7.35
N GLN A 132 2.05 -33.00 -7.43
CA GLN A 132 1.03 -33.60 -6.55
C GLN A 132 -0.31 -32.84 -6.65
N ILE A 133 -0.72 -32.50 -7.88
CA ILE A 133 -1.95 -31.76 -8.18
C ILE A 133 -2.79 -32.57 -9.17
N LYS A 134 -4.10 -32.66 -8.88
CA LYS A 134 -5.09 -33.29 -9.74
C LYS A 134 -6.13 -32.25 -10.17
N GLY A 135 -6.58 -32.33 -11.41
CA GLY A 135 -7.64 -31.49 -11.95
C GLY A 135 -8.95 -31.70 -11.17
N ILE A 136 -9.69 -30.62 -11.01
CA ILE A 136 -10.95 -30.59 -10.25
C ILE A 136 -12.15 -30.49 -11.19
N SER A 137 -13.30 -30.96 -10.73
CA SER A 137 -14.55 -30.85 -11.48
C SER A 137 -14.99 -29.38 -11.61
N GLY A 138 -15.75 -29.09 -12.66
CA GLY A 138 -16.31 -27.74 -12.87
C GLY A 138 -17.16 -27.23 -11.71
N GLY A 139 -17.77 -28.13 -10.92
CA GLY A 139 -18.50 -27.79 -9.71
C GLY A 139 -17.61 -27.14 -8.65
N TRP A 140 -16.41 -27.69 -8.40
CA TRP A 140 -15.44 -27.10 -7.48
C TRP A 140 -14.96 -25.72 -7.97
N ILE A 141 -14.73 -25.56 -9.27
CA ILE A 141 -14.33 -24.26 -9.85
C ILE A 141 -15.39 -23.19 -9.58
N GLY A 142 -16.66 -23.52 -9.79
CA GLY A 142 -17.78 -22.60 -9.53
C GLY A 142 -17.90 -22.23 -8.04
N ILE A 143 -17.78 -23.20 -7.14
CA ILE A 143 -17.80 -22.97 -5.69
C ILE A 143 -16.68 -22.01 -5.27
N VAL A 144 -15.46 -22.23 -5.76
CA VAL A 144 -14.30 -21.39 -5.44
C VAL A 144 -14.52 -19.96 -5.95
N TRP A 145 -15.10 -19.79 -7.13
CA TRP A 145 -15.47 -18.48 -7.66
C TRP A 145 -16.44 -17.73 -6.74
N VAL A 146 -17.54 -18.39 -6.35
CA VAL A 146 -18.55 -17.81 -5.46
C VAL A 146 -17.94 -17.49 -4.10
N TRP A 147 -17.12 -18.38 -3.55
CA TRP A 147 -16.41 -18.15 -2.29
C TRP A 147 -15.56 -16.89 -2.34
N ASN A 148 -14.76 -16.72 -3.41
CA ASN A 148 -13.94 -15.53 -3.56
C ASN A 148 -14.78 -14.25 -3.69
N ILE A 149 -15.91 -14.27 -4.41
CA ILE A 149 -16.80 -13.10 -4.50
C ILE A 149 -17.36 -12.74 -3.12
N ILE A 150 -17.83 -13.72 -2.35
CA ILE A 150 -18.38 -13.50 -1.01
C ILE A 150 -17.33 -12.91 -0.07
N TRP A 151 -16.10 -13.43 -0.08
CA TRP A 151 -15.02 -12.91 0.75
C TRP A 151 -14.37 -11.64 0.22
N PHE A 152 -14.59 -11.31 -1.05
CA PHE A 152 -14.09 -10.08 -1.64
C PHE A 152 -14.89 -8.86 -1.18
N LEU A 153 -16.21 -8.99 -1.03
CA LEU A 153 -17.07 -7.85 -0.63
C LEU A 153 -16.68 -7.23 0.73
N PRO A 154 -16.38 -7.99 1.79
CA PRO A 154 -16.06 -7.38 3.08
C PRO A 154 -14.65 -6.79 3.17
N LEU A 155 -13.77 -7.04 2.19
CA LEU A 155 -12.44 -6.40 2.14
C LEU A 155 -12.54 -4.88 2.15
N ASP A 156 -13.58 -4.32 1.52
CA ASP A 156 -13.83 -2.87 1.53
C ASP A 156 -14.16 -2.37 2.93
N PHE A 157 -14.86 -3.15 3.77
CA PHE A 157 -15.11 -2.75 5.17
C PHE A 157 -13.84 -2.76 6.01
N VAL A 158 -12.93 -3.72 5.77
CA VAL A 158 -11.62 -3.79 6.45
C VAL A 158 -10.82 -2.52 6.18
N LYS A 159 -10.89 -1.99 4.97
CA LYS A 159 -10.24 -0.73 4.57
C LYS A 159 -10.72 0.47 5.39
N PHE A 160 -12.03 0.61 5.56
CA PHE A 160 -12.60 1.69 6.38
C PHE A 160 -12.24 1.54 7.86
N ALA A 161 -12.28 0.31 8.39
CA ALA A 161 -11.88 0.02 9.77
C ALA A 161 -10.42 0.39 10.02
N MET A 162 -9.53 0.08 9.09
CA MET A 162 -8.11 0.40 9.17
C MET A 162 -7.83 1.91 9.09
N LYS A 163 -8.50 2.62 8.16
CA LYS A 163 -8.41 4.08 8.07
C LYS A 163 -8.82 4.76 9.37
N ALA A 164 -9.91 4.30 9.96
CA ALA A 164 -10.43 4.88 11.19
C ALA A 164 -9.55 4.60 12.43
N THR A 165 -8.91 3.43 12.47
CA THR A 165 -8.24 2.95 13.69
C THR A 165 -6.73 3.13 13.62
N ILE A 166 -6.06 2.35 12.76
CA ILE A 166 -4.61 2.21 12.76
C ILE A 166 -3.95 3.47 12.16
N ILE A 167 -4.51 4.02 11.09
CA ILE A 167 -3.90 5.17 10.42
C ILE A 167 -4.09 6.45 11.21
N LYS A 168 -5.29 6.65 11.76
CA LYS A 168 -5.53 7.75 12.68
C LYS A 168 -4.57 7.68 13.86
N TYR A 169 -4.35 6.48 14.41
CA TYR A 169 -3.40 6.27 15.50
C TYR A 169 -1.93 6.52 15.09
N LEU A 170 -1.50 5.98 13.95
CA LEU A 170 -0.13 6.16 13.43
C LEU A 170 0.15 7.63 13.11
N ARG A 171 -0.78 8.31 12.44
CA ARG A 171 -0.67 9.74 12.12
C ARG A 171 -0.62 10.60 13.37
N GLN A 172 -1.49 10.35 14.35
CA GLN A 172 -1.43 11.04 15.65
C GLN A 172 -0.09 10.84 16.36
N ARG A 173 0.45 9.63 16.32
CA ARG A 173 1.75 9.33 16.94
C ARG A 173 2.92 10.01 16.20
N HIS A 174 2.85 10.12 14.88
CA HIS A 174 3.85 10.82 14.08
C HIS A 174 3.79 12.34 14.31
N GLU A 175 2.58 12.91 14.33
CA GLU A 175 2.34 14.32 14.66
C GLU A 175 2.84 14.67 16.07
N GLN A 176 2.64 13.77 17.06
CA GLN A 176 3.15 13.96 18.42
C GLN A 176 4.68 13.91 18.49
N GLN A 177 5.33 13.04 17.73
CA GLN A 177 6.80 12.99 17.64
C GLN A 177 7.35 14.27 17.03
N ILE A 178 6.79 14.74 15.91
CA ILE A 178 7.18 16.02 15.30
C ILE A 178 6.94 17.17 16.29
N ALA A 179 5.80 17.20 16.97
CA ALA A 179 5.51 18.24 17.96
C ALA A 179 6.49 18.22 19.15
N GLN A 180 6.93 17.03 19.59
CA GLN A 180 7.94 16.88 20.63
C GLN A 180 9.33 17.27 20.15
N GLU A 181 9.72 16.95 18.92
CA GLU A 181 10.98 17.40 18.31
C GLU A 181 11.02 18.93 18.16
N VAL A 182 9.92 19.52 17.69
CA VAL A 182 9.76 20.98 17.59
C VAL A 182 9.81 21.63 18.99
N ARG A 183 9.15 21.04 19.99
CA ARG A 183 9.20 21.52 21.38
C ARG A 183 10.57 21.33 22.04
N GLY A 184 11.29 20.26 21.74
CA GLY A 184 12.65 20.02 22.23
C GLY A 184 13.69 20.96 21.61
N GLN A 185 13.41 21.46 20.40
CA GLN A 185 14.25 22.47 19.75
C GLN A 185 14.00 23.91 20.26
N SER A 186 12.99 24.16 21.10
CA SER A 186 12.61 25.51 21.57
C SER A 186 13.63 26.25 22.45
N GLN A 187 14.72 25.62 22.89
CA GLN A 187 15.79 26.32 23.64
C GLN A 187 16.86 26.96 22.75
N GLY A 188 16.80 26.76 21.43
CA GLY A 188 17.61 27.48 20.45
C GLY A 188 16.73 27.88 19.27
N VAL A 189 17.05 28.99 18.62
CA VAL A 189 16.37 29.45 17.39
C VAL A 189 16.08 28.24 16.48
N PRO A 190 14.82 28.03 16.03
CA PRO A 190 14.44 26.82 15.31
C PRO A 190 15.21 26.75 13.98
N MET A 191 16.33 26.04 13.99
CA MET A 191 17.00 25.53 12.80
C MET A 191 16.40 24.18 12.43
N ALA A 192 15.07 24.05 12.50
CA ALA A 192 14.38 22.99 11.79
C ALA A 192 14.43 23.35 10.31
N ARG A 193 15.48 22.88 9.64
CA ARG A 193 15.49 22.77 8.19
C ARG A 193 14.27 21.91 7.86
N THR A 194 13.22 22.53 7.33
CA THR A 194 12.08 21.82 6.74
C THR A 194 12.64 20.86 5.71
N THR A 195 12.83 19.60 6.11
CA THR A 195 13.17 18.52 5.21
C THR A 195 11.88 18.01 4.58
N SER A 196 11.09 18.92 4.02
CA SER A 196 10.20 18.54 2.94
C SER A 196 11.11 17.99 1.84
N ARG A 197 11.16 16.67 1.66
CA ARG A 197 11.90 16.01 0.58
C ARG A 197 11.51 16.54 -0.81
N VAL A 198 10.37 17.23 -0.92
CA VAL A 198 9.94 18.04 -2.08
C VAL A 198 10.95 19.14 -2.44
N GLY A 199 11.72 19.64 -1.47
CA GLY A 199 12.80 20.61 -1.68
C GLY A 199 14.03 20.03 -2.41
N SER A 200 14.24 18.71 -2.39
CA SER A 200 15.46 18.09 -2.98
C SER A 200 15.54 18.19 -4.50
N ILE A 201 14.40 18.33 -5.20
CA ILE A 201 14.37 18.52 -6.65
C ILE A 201 14.78 19.98 -7.00
N HIS A 202 14.39 20.95 -6.18
CA HIS A 202 14.78 22.36 -6.35
C HIS A 202 16.09 22.74 -5.65
N GLU A 203 16.59 21.95 -4.70
CA GLU A 203 17.84 22.21 -3.97
C GLU A 203 19.07 22.17 -4.89
N SER A 204 19.02 21.36 -5.96
CA SER A 204 20.03 21.39 -7.01
C SER A 204 20.12 22.74 -7.73
N LEU A 205 18.98 23.44 -7.92
CA LEU A 205 18.91 24.75 -8.58
C LEU A 205 19.28 25.91 -7.64
N TYR A 206 19.06 25.79 -6.34
CA TYR A 206 19.39 26.85 -5.36
C TYR A 206 20.77 26.70 -4.70
N SER A 207 21.38 25.51 -4.72
CA SER A 207 22.72 25.25 -4.16
C SER A 207 23.82 26.14 -4.74
N ASN A 208 23.62 26.66 -5.97
CA ASN A 208 24.61 27.45 -6.68
C ASN A 208 24.70 28.91 -6.18
N ARG A 209 23.65 29.43 -5.52
CA ARG A 209 23.59 30.84 -5.08
C ARG A 209 24.31 31.11 -3.76
N VAL A 210 24.67 30.08 -2.99
CA VAL A 210 25.32 30.21 -1.68
C VAL A 210 26.82 29.88 -1.71
N SER A 211 27.34 29.54 -2.89
CA SER A 211 28.76 29.20 -3.10
C SER A 211 29.69 30.37 -2.80
N PHE A 212 29.26 31.61 -3.07
CA PHE A 212 30.02 32.82 -2.76
C PHE A 212 30.18 33.05 -1.26
N ILE A 213 29.14 32.79 -0.47
CA ILE A 213 29.19 32.89 1.00
C ILE A 213 30.14 31.84 1.57
N LYS A 214 30.12 30.61 1.04
CA LYS A 214 31.06 29.53 1.40
C LYS A 214 32.51 29.80 0.96
N ARG A 215 32.73 30.65 -0.04
CA ARG A 215 34.07 31.06 -0.51
C ARG A 215 34.60 32.24 0.29
N ALA A 216 33.73 33.22 0.59
CA ALA A 216 34.03 34.34 1.48
C ALA A 216 34.31 33.87 2.91
N ALA A 217 33.53 32.92 3.44
CA ALA A 217 33.80 32.32 4.75
C ALA A 217 35.18 31.62 4.83
N ARG A 218 35.70 31.13 3.69
CA ARG A 218 37.04 30.53 3.60
C ARG A 218 38.15 31.56 3.45
N SER A 219 37.91 32.70 2.79
CA SER A 219 38.93 33.76 2.65
C SER A 219 39.06 34.64 3.90
N VAL A 220 38.01 34.71 4.74
CA VAL A 220 37.99 35.54 5.96
C VAL A 220 38.49 34.78 7.21
N GLY A 221 39.15 33.63 7.05
CA GLY A 221 39.90 33.00 8.15
C GLY A 221 39.06 32.44 9.30
N PHE A 222 37.81 32.05 9.08
CA PHE A 222 36.97 31.34 10.07
C PHE A 222 37.37 29.86 10.24
N LYS A 223 38.67 29.59 10.40
CA LYS A 223 39.20 28.24 10.62
C LYS A 223 39.36 28.02 12.12
N GLY A 224 38.25 27.69 12.78
CA GLY A 224 38.27 27.22 14.16
C GLY A 224 37.07 27.70 14.95
N GLY A 225 36.05 26.85 15.08
CA GLY A 225 35.12 26.71 16.21
C GLY A 225 34.48 27.92 16.92
N LYS A 226 34.72 29.16 16.50
CA LYS A 226 34.19 30.35 17.16
C LYS A 226 32.72 30.51 16.76
N LYS A 227 31.84 30.30 17.75
CA LYS A 227 30.41 30.63 17.64
C LYS A 227 30.30 32.11 17.31
N VAL A 228 29.77 32.41 16.12
CA VAL A 228 29.49 33.78 15.71
C VAL A 228 28.27 34.24 16.49
N HIS A 229 28.48 35.14 17.45
CA HIS A 229 27.39 35.83 18.15
C HIS A 229 26.87 36.94 17.24
N LEU A 230 25.81 36.64 16.49
CA LEU A 230 25.04 37.66 15.80
C LEU A 230 24.06 38.29 16.80
N SER A 231 24.00 39.62 16.83
CA SER A 231 23.05 40.31 17.70
C SER A 231 21.62 40.00 17.27
N GLN A 232 20.69 39.93 18.24
CA GLN A 232 19.30 39.58 17.99
C GLN A 232 18.61 40.57 17.03
N ASN A 233 19.04 41.83 17.06
CA ASN A 233 18.58 42.87 16.13
C ASN A 233 19.05 42.63 14.70
N GLU A 234 20.29 42.16 14.49
CA GLU A 234 20.75 41.81 13.16
C GLU A 234 20.04 40.57 12.61
N LEU A 235 19.77 39.57 13.45
CA LEU A 235 18.97 38.40 13.07
C LEU A 235 17.56 38.79 12.61
N GLN A 236 16.89 39.69 13.34
CA GLN A 236 15.57 40.22 12.93
C GLN A 236 15.65 41.00 11.61
N ARG A 237 16.72 41.76 11.41
CA ARG A 237 16.94 42.51 10.15
C ARG A 237 17.19 41.56 8.97
N PHE A 238 17.96 40.49 9.15
CA PHE A 238 18.18 39.49 8.11
C PHE A 238 16.92 38.67 7.80
N ALA A 239 16.16 38.28 8.82
CA ALA A 239 14.90 37.55 8.66
C ALA A 239 13.84 38.39 7.92
N SER A 240 13.72 39.68 8.26
CA SER A 240 12.81 40.59 7.57
C SER A 240 13.21 40.83 6.11
N ILE A 241 14.50 40.95 5.81
CA ILE A 241 15.00 41.07 4.44
C ILE A 241 14.72 39.80 3.62
N GLN A 242 14.94 38.60 4.21
CA GLN A 242 14.60 37.34 3.53
C GLN A 242 13.11 37.21 3.26
N ALA A 243 12.26 37.55 4.24
CA ALA A 243 10.80 37.51 4.10
C ALA A 243 10.29 38.50 3.02
N ALA A 244 10.87 39.70 2.95
CA ALA A 244 10.54 40.67 1.91
C ALA A 244 10.94 40.17 0.52
N HIS A 245 12.12 39.56 0.39
CA HIS A 245 12.59 39.01 -0.87
C HIS A 245 11.77 37.81 -1.34
N THR A 246 11.41 36.87 -0.45
CA THR A 246 10.57 35.72 -0.80
C THR A 246 9.16 36.15 -1.19
N GLY A 247 8.58 37.12 -0.48
CA GLY A 247 7.29 37.73 -0.84
C GLY A 247 7.29 38.34 -2.24
N GLN A 248 8.34 39.08 -2.60
CA GLN A 248 8.48 39.65 -3.96
C GLN A 248 8.66 38.57 -5.03
N THR A 249 9.38 37.48 -4.74
CA THR A 249 9.53 36.38 -5.72
C THR A 249 8.24 35.58 -5.91
N LEU A 250 7.45 35.36 -4.85
CA LEU A 250 6.14 34.70 -4.94
C LEU A 250 5.13 35.56 -5.68
N ALA A 251 5.13 36.88 -5.45
CA ALA A 251 4.27 37.82 -6.17
C ALA A 251 4.58 37.89 -7.68
N ARG A 252 5.85 37.71 -8.07
CA ARG A 252 6.25 37.66 -9.50
C ARG A 252 5.87 36.36 -10.22
N HIS A 253 5.55 35.29 -9.48
CA HIS A 253 5.13 34.00 -10.03
C HIS A 253 3.64 33.69 -9.81
N ALA A 254 2.80 34.71 -9.64
CA ALA A 254 1.36 34.54 -9.42
C ALA A 254 0.55 34.12 -10.68
N SER A 255 1.19 33.89 -11.83
CA SER A 255 0.52 33.56 -13.09
C SER A 255 1.04 32.25 -13.70
N ARG A 256 0.55 31.13 -13.17
CA ARG A 256 0.39 29.86 -13.89
C ARG A 256 -0.65 29.04 -13.12
N GLN A 257 -1.90 29.53 -13.15
CA GLN A 257 -3.08 28.69 -13.05
C GLN A 257 -3.44 28.23 -14.47
#